data_AF-A0A9D1GKS4-F1
#
_entry.id   AF-A0A9D1GKS4-F1
#
_cell.length_a   1.000
_cell.length_b   1.000
_cell.length_c   1.000
_cell.angle_alpha   90.00
_cell.angle_beta   90.00
_cell.angle_gamma   90.00
#
_symmetry.space_group_name_H-M   'P 1'
#
loop_
_entity.id
_entity.type
_entity.pdbx_description
1 polymer ?
#
loop_
_entity_poly.entity_id
_entity_poly.type
_entity_poly.pdbx_seq_one_letter_code
_entity_poly.pdbx_strand_id
1 'polypeptide(L)'
;MTGMVAETIIVLGIAAAVQILFSVIGGLIKLWGSQEMPETIQAEMSDTDQAKIRDTQRLMADCFGDNVTERIRNASNKERIALMADFAERLAREYDLDIEVDVTVSNLQNCGAYNWKEKKAVFNIALLMVDGDHEQFAYCVRETLDTIIHELRHAVQHKSIEQPGFWNVEDEVRNAWANNMASGNYIRPEVDMRAYAMQPIERDAVTFAALVMKGVDEQ
;
A
#
# COMPACT_ATOMS: atom_id res chain seq x y z
N MET A 1 16.03 -40.95 15.18
CA MET A 1 16.89 -39.74 15.11
C MET A 1 16.67 -38.94 13.81
N THR A 2 15.51 -39.03 13.16
CA THR A 2 15.23 -38.35 11.88
C THR A 2 14.20 -37.21 11.99
N GLY A 3 13.43 -37.12 13.07
CA GLY A 3 12.43 -36.05 13.27
C GLY A 3 13.02 -34.71 13.74
N MET A 4 14.06 -34.75 14.58
CA MET A 4 14.61 -33.55 15.23
C MET A 4 15.40 -32.63 14.27
N VAL A 5 15.93 -33.19 13.17
CA VAL A 5 16.74 -32.44 12.19
C VAL A 5 15.85 -31.65 11.22
N ALA A 6 14.65 -32.17 10.89
CA ALA A 6 13.71 -31.49 10.00
C ALA A 6 13.06 -30.27 10.66
N GLU A 7 12.66 -30.37 11.94
CA GLU A 7 12.13 -29.24 12.71
C GLU A 7 13.18 -28.13 12.89
N THR A 8 14.44 -28.50 13.16
CA THR A 8 15.52 -27.53 13.35
C THR A 8 15.84 -26.75 12.05
N ILE A 9 15.76 -27.37 10.87
CA ILE A 9 16.00 -26.72 9.58
C ILE A 9 14.85 -25.77 9.19
N ILE A 10 13.60 -26.14 9.49
CA ILE A 10 12.43 -25.29 9.25
C ILE A 10 12.48 -24.05 10.16
N VAL A 11 12.82 -24.22 11.44
CA VAL A 11 12.95 -23.12 12.41
C VAL A 11 14.09 -22.16 12.04
N LEU A 12 15.22 -22.67 11.54
CA LEU A 12 16.34 -21.84 11.07
C LEU A 12 16.00 -21.07 9.77
N GLY A 13 15.24 -21.68 8.86
CA GLY A 13 14.77 -21.02 7.64
C GLY A 13 13.81 -19.86 7.92
N ILE A 14 12.92 -20.01 8.90
CA ILE A 14 12.01 -18.96 9.36
C ILE A 14 12.79 -17.85 10.09
N ALA A 15 13.74 -18.19 10.97
CA ALA A 15 14.53 -17.20 11.72
C ALA A 15 15.40 -16.32 10.80
N ALA A 16 16.01 -16.90 9.75
CA ALA A 16 16.78 -16.13 8.76
C ALA A 16 15.88 -15.24 7.88
N ALA A 17 14.69 -15.73 7.49
CA ALA A 17 13.71 -14.94 6.77
C ALA A 17 13.20 -13.75 7.62
N VAL A 18 13.01 -13.97 8.92
CA VAL A 18 12.59 -12.95 9.90
C VAL A 18 13.68 -11.89 10.14
N GLN A 19 14.98 -12.23 10.17
CA GLN A 19 16.06 -11.24 10.27
C GLN A 19 16.23 -10.38 9.01
N ILE A 20 16.02 -10.97 7.82
CA ILE A 20 15.96 -10.20 6.57
C ILE A 20 14.75 -9.27 6.58
N LEU A 21 13.60 -9.77 7.07
CA LEU A 21 12.38 -8.98 7.25
C LEU A 21 12.63 -7.73 8.10
N PHE A 22 13.37 -7.84 9.20
CA PHE A 22 13.66 -6.69 10.08
C PHE A 22 14.63 -5.68 9.48
N SER A 23 15.59 -6.12 8.67
CA SER A 23 16.47 -5.20 7.95
C SER A 23 15.70 -4.43 6.88
N VAL A 24 14.72 -5.09 6.25
CA VAL A 24 13.81 -4.45 5.28
C VAL A 24 12.81 -3.53 5.98
N ILE A 25 12.19 -3.95 7.08
CA ILE A 25 11.29 -3.09 7.89
C ILE A 25 12.06 -1.86 8.41
N GLY A 26 13.27 -2.05 8.95
CA GLY A 26 14.12 -0.93 9.38
C GLY A 26 14.57 -0.03 8.21
N GLY A 27 14.70 -0.58 7.01
CA GLY A 27 14.93 0.18 5.78
C GLY A 27 13.70 0.98 5.35
N LEU A 28 12.51 0.37 5.36
CA LEU A 28 11.22 0.99 5.04
C LEU A 28 10.85 2.06 6.07
N ILE A 29 11.08 1.84 7.37
CA ILE A 29 10.88 2.86 8.42
C ILE A 29 11.79 4.07 8.17
N LYS A 30 13.03 3.83 7.74
CA LYS A 30 13.96 4.92 7.37
C LYS A 30 13.57 5.62 6.06
N LEU A 31 12.95 4.89 5.13
CA LEU A 31 12.58 5.40 3.82
C LEU A 31 11.22 6.14 3.85
N TRP A 32 10.29 5.66 4.67
CA TRP A 32 8.87 6.04 4.69
C TRP A 32 8.36 6.37 6.10
N GLY A 33 8.71 5.56 7.12
CA GLY A 33 8.19 5.65 8.49
C GLY A 33 8.60 6.88 9.32
N SER A 34 9.29 7.85 8.73
CA SER A 34 9.68 9.11 9.40
C SER A 34 9.27 10.37 8.64
N GLN A 35 8.61 10.25 7.48
CA GLN A 35 8.19 11.43 6.73
C GLN A 35 6.75 11.81 7.07
N GLU A 36 6.60 12.74 8.01
CA GLU A 36 5.66 13.83 7.72
C GLU A 36 6.15 14.47 6.42
N MET A 37 5.46 14.19 5.31
CA MET A 37 5.72 14.86 4.04
C MET A 37 5.62 16.36 4.32
N PRO A 38 6.69 17.15 4.12
CA PRO A 38 6.64 18.59 4.36
C PRO A 38 5.42 19.16 3.65
N GLU A 39 4.65 20.06 4.28
CA GLU A 39 3.40 20.60 3.72
C GLU A 39 3.57 21.08 2.27
N THR A 40 4.75 21.57 1.92
CA THR A 40 5.14 22.03 0.57
C THR A 40 5.26 20.92 -0.48
N ILE A 41 5.14 19.65 -0.11
CA ILE A 41 5.29 18.46 -0.98
C ILE A 41 3.98 17.66 -1.05
N GLN A 42 2.91 18.06 -0.36
CA GLN A 42 1.62 17.39 -0.53
C GLN A 42 0.96 17.83 -1.85
N ALA A 43 0.29 16.90 -2.52
CA ALA A 43 -0.58 17.24 -3.64
C ALA A 43 -1.89 17.86 -3.13
N GLU A 44 -2.47 18.79 -3.89
CA GLU A 44 -3.81 19.28 -3.60
C GLU A 44 -4.84 18.18 -3.89
N MET A 45 -5.73 17.91 -2.94
CA MET A 45 -6.80 16.92 -3.07
C MET A 45 -8.11 17.63 -3.45
N SER A 46 -8.77 17.15 -4.51
CA SER A 46 -10.06 17.68 -4.95
C SER A 46 -11.20 17.34 -3.97
N ASP A 47 -12.37 17.97 -4.14
CA ASP A 47 -13.57 17.61 -3.37
C ASP A 47 -13.96 16.12 -3.56
N THR A 48 -13.73 15.58 -4.75
CA THR A 48 -13.95 14.15 -5.04
C THR A 48 -12.97 13.28 -4.26
N ASP A 49 -11.69 13.67 -4.19
CA ASP A 49 -10.68 12.98 -3.38
C ASP A 49 -11.04 13.02 -1.90
N GLN A 50 -11.45 14.19 -1.38
CA GLN A 50 -11.87 14.34 0.01
C GLN A 50 -13.08 13.46 0.35
N ALA A 51 -14.03 13.31 -0.56
CA ALA A 51 -15.15 12.37 -0.40
C ALA A 51 -14.65 10.92 -0.36
N LYS A 52 -13.81 10.53 -1.32
CA LYS A 52 -13.27 9.17 -1.41
C LYS A 52 -12.34 8.80 -0.27
N ILE A 53 -11.59 9.75 0.28
CA ILE A 53 -10.81 9.56 1.51
C ILE A 53 -11.73 9.14 2.67
N ARG A 54 -12.85 9.85 2.86
CA ARG A 54 -13.83 9.52 3.91
C ARG A 54 -14.51 8.18 3.67
N ASP A 55 -14.86 7.88 2.42
CA ASP A 55 -15.50 6.61 2.07
C ASP A 55 -14.53 5.43 2.29
N THR A 56 -13.25 5.59 1.97
CA THR A 56 -12.21 4.60 2.27
C THR A 56 -12.00 4.41 3.77
N GLN A 57 -12.02 5.48 4.56
CA GLN A 57 -11.96 5.38 6.03
C GLN A 57 -13.14 4.60 6.61
N ARG A 58 -14.36 4.83 6.09
CA ARG A 58 -15.54 4.04 6.48
C ARG A 58 -15.40 2.58 6.06
N LEU A 59 -14.91 2.32 4.85
CA LEU A 59 -14.66 0.95 4.38
C LEU A 59 -13.64 0.23 5.26
N MET A 60 -12.59 0.92 5.71
CA MET A 60 -11.63 0.36 6.66
C MET A 60 -12.31 0.01 7.99
N ALA A 61 -13.11 0.90 8.55
CA ALA A 61 -13.88 0.61 9.76
C ALA A 61 -14.84 -0.59 9.56
N ASP A 62 -15.49 -0.70 8.40
CA ASP A 62 -16.36 -1.83 8.07
C ASP A 62 -15.60 -3.16 7.93
N CYS A 63 -14.38 -3.14 7.40
CA CYS A 63 -13.55 -4.34 7.21
C CYS A 63 -12.89 -4.80 8.52
N PHE A 64 -12.45 -3.86 9.35
CA PHE A 64 -11.54 -4.15 10.47
C PHE A 64 -12.10 -3.80 11.85
N GLY A 65 -13.17 -3.01 11.92
CA GLY A 65 -13.68 -2.40 13.17
C GLY A 65 -12.88 -1.18 13.60
N ASP A 66 -13.18 -0.69 14.81
CA ASP A 66 -12.65 0.58 15.33
C ASP A 66 -11.13 0.55 15.57
N ASN A 67 -10.56 -0.61 15.90
CA ASN A 67 -9.11 -0.77 16.08
C ASN A 67 -8.53 -1.75 15.07
N VAL A 68 -8.13 -1.22 13.91
CA VAL A 68 -7.57 -1.97 12.79
C VAL A 68 -6.36 -2.81 13.20
N THR A 69 -5.45 -2.21 13.98
CA THR A 69 -4.22 -2.88 14.41
C THR A 69 -4.54 -4.05 15.34
N GLU A 70 -5.43 -3.87 16.31
CA GLU A 70 -5.85 -4.94 17.23
C GLU A 70 -6.58 -6.07 16.49
N ARG A 71 -7.46 -5.73 15.54
CA ARG A 71 -8.18 -6.73 14.73
C ARG A 71 -7.22 -7.64 13.98
N ILE A 72 -6.21 -7.07 13.33
CA ILE A 72 -5.23 -7.80 12.52
C ILE A 72 -4.24 -8.54 13.43
N ARG A 73 -3.86 -7.94 14.57
CA ARG A 73 -3.00 -8.57 15.60
C ARG A 73 -3.56 -9.91 16.04
N ASN A 74 -4.85 -9.92 16.39
CA ASN A 74 -5.55 -11.09 16.91
C ASN A 74 -5.98 -12.09 15.82
N ALA A 75 -5.82 -11.75 14.53
CA ALA A 75 -6.13 -12.63 13.42
C ALA A 75 -4.96 -13.61 13.16
N SER A 76 -5.30 -14.85 12.81
CA SER A 76 -4.33 -15.81 12.28
C SER A 76 -3.77 -15.36 10.92
N ASN A 77 -2.61 -15.87 10.50
CA ASN A 77 -2.02 -15.53 9.20
C ASN A 77 -2.98 -15.75 8.02
N LYS A 78 -3.80 -16.81 8.07
CA LYS A 78 -4.83 -17.07 7.05
C LYS A 78 -5.91 -15.99 7.04
N GLU A 79 -6.35 -15.55 8.21
CA GLU A 79 -7.33 -14.47 8.33
C GLU A 79 -6.74 -13.13 7.91
N ARG A 80 -5.47 -12.85 8.21
CA ARG A 80 -4.76 -11.65 7.74
C ARG A 80 -4.75 -11.58 6.21
N ILE A 81 -4.45 -12.70 5.53
CA ILE A 81 -4.55 -12.80 4.06
C ILE A 81 -5.96 -12.49 3.57
N ALA A 82 -6.97 -13.15 4.16
CA ALA A 82 -8.36 -12.96 3.75
C ALA A 82 -8.86 -11.52 3.97
N LEU A 83 -8.48 -10.90 5.10
CA LEU A 83 -8.84 -9.53 5.43
C LEU A 83 -8.22 -8.52 4.45
N MET A 84 -6.94 -8.70 4.09
CA MET A 84 -6.29 -7.82 3.11
C MET A 84 -6.87 -8.00 1.70
N ALA A 85 -7.18 -9.23 1.30
CA ALA A 85 -7.83 -9.51 0.02
C ALA A 85 -9.23 -8.90 -0.05
N ASP A 86 -10.07 -9.11 0.97
CA ASP A 86 -11.41 -8.51 1.03
C ASP A 86 -11.35 -6.97 0.97
N PHE A 87 -10.46 -6.36 1.76
CA PHE A 87 -10.29 -4.91 1.76
C PHE A 87 -9.85 -4.39 0.39
N ALA A 88 -8.80 -4.96 -0.21
CA ALA A 88 -8.29 -4.51 -1.50
C ALA A 88 -9.31 -4.67 -2.63
N GLU A 89 -10.04 -5.79 -2.66
CA GLU A 89 -11.11 -6.02 -3.64
C GLU A 89 -12.30 -5.07 -3.46
N ARG A 90 -12.74 -4.85 -2.21
CA ARG A 90 -13.82 -3.91 -1.92
C ARG A 90 -13.42 -2.48 -2.25
N LEU A 91 -12.18 -2.10 -1.97
CA LEU A 91 -11.66 -0.79 -2.27
C LEU A 91 -11.56 -0.56 -3.79
N ALA A 92 -11.09 -1.54 -4.54
CA ALA A 92 -11.09 -1.48 -6.00
C ALA A 92 -12.52 -1.25 -6.56
N ARG A 93 -13.52 -1.95 -6.01
CA ARG A 93 -14.94 -1.73 -6.37
C ARG A 93 -15.45 -0.35 -5.96
N GLU A 94 -15.11 0.11 -4.76
CA GLU A 94 -15.47 1.46 -4.27
C GLU A 94 -14.88 2.56 -5.17
N TYR A 95 -13.72 2.29 -5.77
CA TYR A 95 -13.06 3.19 -6.71
C TYR A 95 -13.52 3.01 -8.16
N ASP A 96 -14.52 2.15 -8.41
CA ASP A 96 -14.99 1.82 -9.75
C ASP A 96 -13.84 1.33 -10.66
N LEU A 97 -12.93 0.51 -10.14
CA LEU A 97 -11.82 -0.05 -10.88
C LEU A 97 -12.17 -1.43 -11.45
N ASP A 98 -11.97 -1.60 -12.75
CA ASP A 98 -12.06 -2.89 -13.45
C ASP A 98 -10.65 -3.48 -13.59
N ILE A 99 -10.14 -4.01 -12.48
CA ILE A 99 -8.80 -4.59 -12.36
C ILE A 99 -8.84 -5.92 -11.60
N GLU A 100 -7.89 -6.80 -11.88
CA GLU A 100 -7.61 -7.96 -11.04
C GLU A 100 -6.86 -7.50 -9.77
N VAL A 101 -7.26 -8.03 -8.61
CA VAL A 101 -6.57 -7.82 -7.34
C VAL A 101 -6.05 -9.16 -6.84
N ASP A 102 -4.77 -9.21 -6.48
CA ASP A 102 -4.12 -10.42 -6.00
C ASP A 102 -3.34 -10.11 -4.71
N VAL A 103 -3.46 -10.99 -3.73
CA VAL A 103 -2.76 -10.87 -2.45
C VAL A 103 -1.85 -12.07 -2.28
N THR A 104 -0.56 -11.78 -2.11
CA THR A 104 0.49 -12.79 -2.06
C THR A 104 1.30 -12.69 -0.78
N VAL A 105 2.01 -13.77 -0.46
CA VAL A 105 3.04 -13.79 0.58
C VAL A 105 4.33 -14.25 -0.09
N SER A 106 5.22 -13.30 -0.38
CA SER A 106 6.50 -13.56 -1.03
C SER A 106 7.63 -12.78 -0.36
N ASN A 107 8.84 -12.83 -0.90
CA ASN A 107 9.97 -12.06 -0.34
C ASN A 107 9.69 -10.55 -0.41
N LEU A 108 10.17 -9.77 0.57
CA LEU A 108 9.91 -8.32 0.66
C LEU A 108 10.67 -7.46 -0.36
N GLN A 109 10.95 -7.98 -1.56
CA GLN A 109 11.55 -7.16 -2.61
C GLN A 109 10.56 -6.13 -3.17
N ASN A 110 9.25 -6.42 -3.02
CA ASN A 110 8.18 -5.49 -3.35
C ASN A 110 7.02 -5.65 -2.35
N CYS A 111 6.48 -4.53 -1.85
CA CYS A 111 5.30 -4.51 -0.96
C CYS A 111 3.99 -4.51 -1.76
N GLY A 112 3.99 -3.98 -2.98
CA GLY A 112 2.84 -3.97 -3.86
C GLY A 112 3.17 -3.33 -5.21
N ALA A 113 2.35 -3.60 -6.23
CA ALA A 113 2.44 -2.91 -7.49
C ALA A 113 1.13 -2.97 -8.25
N TYR A 114 0.76 -1.86 -8.88
CA TYR A 114 -0.20 -1.84 -9.97
C TYR A 114 0.48 -1.93 -11.35
N ASN A 115 0.06 -2.89 -12.17
CA ASN A 115 0.46 -3.04 -13.56
C ASN A 115 -0.69 -2.64 -14.49
N TRP A 116 -0.59 -1.46 -15.08
CA TRP A 116 -1.61 -0.92 -15.99
C TRP A 116 -1.82 -1.74 -17.26
N LYS A 117 -0.78 -2.43 -17.76
CA LYS A 117 -0.89 -3.25 -18.99
C LYS A 117 -1.73 -4.49 -18.77
N GLU A 118 -1.60 -5.09 -17.60
CA GLU A 118 -2.32 -6.30 -17.20
C GLU A 118 -3.63 -5.96 -16.49
N LYS A 119 -3.86 -4.68 -16.16
CA LYS A 119 -4.94 -4.23 -15.28
C LYS A 119 -4.99 -5.07 -14.01
N LYS A 120 -3.83 -5.24 -13.36
CA LYS A 120 -3.67 -6.09 -12.19
C LYS A 120 -2.91 -5.36 -11.09
N ALA A 121 -3.45 -5.36 -9.88
CA ALA A 121 -2.76 -4.95 -8.66
C ALA A 121 -2.36 -6.19 -7.85
N VAL A 122 -1.12 -6.24 -7.41
CA VAL A 122 -0.59 -7.33 -6.58
C VAL A 122 -0.07 -6.73 -5.28
N PHE A 123 -0.50 -7.30 -4.15
CA PHE A 123 -0.11 -6.86 -2.81
C PHE A 123 0.67 -7.97 -2.11
N ASN A 124 1.86 -7.67 -1.62
CA ASN A 124 2.65 -8.60 -0.84
C ASN A 124 2.50 -8.28 0.65
N ILE A 125 1.79 -9.14 1.37
CA ILE A 125 1.48 -8.90 2.77
C ILE A 125 2.43 -9.63 3.73
N ALA A 126 3.63 -10.00 3.26
CA ALA A 126 4.62 -10.68 4.09
C ALA A 126 5.00 -9.89 5.36
N LEU A 127 4.86 -8.56 5.36
CA LEU A 127 5.00 -7.72 6.55
C LEU A 127 4.03 -8.11 7.68
N LEU A 128 2.82 -8.58 7.34
CA LEU A 128 1.81 -9.02 8.30
C LEU A 128 2.02 -10.46 8.79
N MET A 129 3.06 -11.17 8.32
CA MET A 129 3.36 -12.53 8.75
C MET A 129 4.24 -12.57 10.02
N VAL A 130 4.68 -11.41 10.50
CA VAL A 130 5.35 -11.28 11.81
C VAL A 130 4.40 -11.62 12.95
N ASP A 131 4.97 -11.94 14.10
CA ASP A 131 4.21 -12.12 15.33
C ASP A 131 3.37 -10.87 15.63
N GLY A 132 2.12 -11.06 16.06
CA GLY A 132 1.23 -9.98 16.46
C GLY A 132 1.78 -9.17 17.64
N ASP A 133 2.59 -9.79 18.50
CA ASP A 133 3.22 -9.13 19.65
C ASP A 133 4.55 -8.45 19.31
N HIS A 134 4.94 -8.46 18.04
CA HIS A 134 6.15 -7.76 17.60
C HIS A 134 6.02 -6.24 17.81
N GLU A 135 7.09 -5.59 18.28
CA GLU A 135 7.09 -4.15 18.62
C GLU A 135 6.74 -3.25 17.41
N GLN A 136 7.04 -3.73 16.20
CA GLN A 136 6.77 -3.02 14.93
C GLN A 136 5.47 -3.49 14.24
N PHE A 137 4.63 -4.30 14.90
CA PHE A 137 3.43 -4.86 14.27
C PHE A 137 2.48 -3.77 13.76
N ALA A 138 2.28 -2.71 14.55
CA ALA A 138 1.44 -1.56 14.15
C ALA A 138 1.97 -0.87 12.88
N TYR A 139 3.30 -0.72 12.78
CA TYR A 139 3.94 -0.21 11.57
C TYR A 139 3.67 -1.14 10.38
N CYS A 140 3.87 -2.46 10.53
CA CYS A 140 3.59 -3.43 9.46
C CYS A 140 2.14 -3.37 8.96
N VAL A 141 1.18 -3.19 9.88
CA VAL A 141 -0.25 -2.98 9.55
C VAL A 141 -0.42 -1.72 8.72
N ARG A 142 0.08 -0.58 9.22
CA ARG A 142 -0.01 0.71 8.56
C ARG A 142 0.56 0.68 7.16
N GLU A 143 1.79 0.19 6.99
CA GLU A 143 2.44 0.16 5.67
C GLU A 143 1.72 -0.74 4.67
N THR A 144 1.16 -1.86 5.14
CA THR A 144 0.43 -2.78 4.24
C THR A 144 -0.84 -2.11 3.71
N LEU A 145 -1.59 -1.42 4.58
CA LEU A 145 -2.81 -0.72 4.20
C LEU A 145 -2.50 0.49 3.31
N ASP A 146 -1.49 1.28 3.69
CA ASP A 146 -1.00 2.41 2.90
C ASP A 146 -0.59 1.98 1.49
N THR A 147 0.16 0.89 1.37
CA THR A 147 0.54 0.29 0.07
C THR A 147 -0.68 -0.08 -0.77
N ILE A 148 -1.69 -0.72 -0.16
CA ILE A 148 -2.91 -1.10 -0.89
C ILE A 148 -3.59 0.16 -1.46
N ILE A 149 -3.75 1.19 -0.63
CA ILE A 149 -4.41 2.43 -1.03
C ILE A 149 -3.60 3.16 -2.11
N HIS A 150 -2.27 3.22 -1.94
CA HIS A 150 -1.34 3.86 -2.87
C HIS A 150 -1.40 3.24 -4.27
N GLU A 151 -1.30 1.92 -4.40
CA GLU A 151 -1.33 1.28 -5.71
C GLU A 151 -2.72 1.33 -6.36
N LEU A 152 -3.80 1.27 -5.57
CA LEU A 152 -5.13 1.48 -6.11
C LEU A 152 -5.36 2.94 -6.54
N ARG A 153 -4.65 3.90 -5.95
CA ARG A 153 -4.62 5.28 -6.44
C ARG A 153 -3.90 5.37 -7.80
N HIS A 154 -2.81 4.62 -8.02
CA HIS A 154 -2.20 4.51 -9.35
C HIS A 154 -3.19 3.97 -10.40
N ALA A 155 -4.04 3.01 -10.03
CA ALA A 155 -5.10 2.52 -10.91
C ALA A 155 -6.17 3.59 -11.22
N VAL A 156 -6.56 4.41 -10.23
CA VAL A 156 -7.46 5.55 -10.43
C VAL A 156 -6.85 6.59 -11.37
N GLN A 157 -5.57 6.94 -11.16
CA GLN A 157 -4.87 7.90 -12.01
C GLN A 157 -4.77 7.40 -13.45
N HIS A 158 -4.43 6.12 -13.65
CA HIS A 158 -4.41 5.51 -14.97
C HIS A 158 -5.78 5.55 -15.66
N LYS A 159 -6.85 5.13 -14.97
CA LYS A 159 -8.22 5.21 -15.52
C LYS A 159 -8.62 6.66 -15.82
N SER A 160 -8.22 7.62 -14.98
CA SER A 160 -8.47 9.06 -15.19
C SER A 160 -7.79 9.57 -16.45
N ILE A 161 -6.56 9.10 -16.74
CA ILE A 161 -5.83 9.43 -17.97
C ILE A 161 -6.55 8.87 -19.20
N GLU A 162 -7.02 7.62 -19.14
CA GLU A 162 -7.71 6.96 -20.26
C GLU A 162 -9.14 7.49 -20.49
N GLN A 163 -9.81 7.96 -19.44
CA GLN A 163 -11.22 8.34 -19.44
C GLN A 163 -11.42 9.74 -18.86
N PRO A 164 -11.29 10.81 -19.67
CA PRO A 164 -11.55 12.18 -19.23
C PRO A 164 -12.90 12.32 -18.53
N GLY A 165 -12.90 12.95 -17.36
CA GLY A 165 -14.08 13.10 -16.49
C GLY A 165 -14.26 11.99 -15.46
N PHE A 166 -13.55 10.86 -15.58
CA PHE A 166 -13.48 9.89 -14.48
C PHE A 166 -12.83 10.55 -13.26
N TRP A 167 -13.40 10.28 -12.08
CA TRP A 167 -12.95 10.81 -10.79
C TRP A 167 -12.95 12.36 -10.69
N ASN A 168 -13.58 13.06 -11.64
CA ASN A 168 -13.61 14.53 -11.71
C ASN A 168 -12.21 15.17 -11.61
N VAL A 169 -11.20 14.52 -12.18
CA VAL A 169 -9.83 15.07 -12.19
C VAL A 169 -9.71 16.15 -13.26
N GLU A 170 -9.20 17.31 -12.87
CA GLU A 170 -8.92 18.42 -13.77
C GLU A 170 -7.93 18.03 -14.88
N ASP A 171 -8.15 18.59 -16.08
CA ASP A 171 -7.35 18.28 -17.26
C ASP A 171 -5.85 18.52 -17.04
N GLU A 172 -5.48 19.58 -16.32
CA GLU A 172 -4.09 19.91 -16.02
C GLU A 172 -3.41 18.82 -15.18
N VAL A 173 -4.08 18.35 -14.13
CA VAL A 173 -3.59 17.29 -13.24
C VAL A 173 -3.48 15.97 -14.00
N ARG A 174 -4.52 15.59 -14.75
CA ARG A 174 -4.51 14.40 -15.60
C ARG A 174 -3.36 14.44 -16.61
N ASN A 175 -3.14 15.57 -17.27
CA ASN A 175 -2.06 15.73 -18.24
C ASN A 175 -0.67 15.67 -17.56
N ALA A 176 -0.53 16.18 -16.34
CA ALA A 176 0.71 16.04 -15.57
C ALA A 176 1.03 14.56 -15.28
N TRP A 177 0.04 13.77 -14.85
CA TRP A 177 0.21 12.32 -14.66
C TRP A 177 0.53 11.60 -15.97
N ALA A 178 -0.21 11.89 -17.05
CA ALA A 178 0.04 11.27 -18.36
C ALA A 178 1.46 11.55 -18.88
N ASN A 179 1.93 12.80 -18.74
CA ASN A 179 3.29 13.17 -19.09
C ASN A 179 4.34 12.49 -18.20
N ASN A 180 4.06 12.33 -16.91
CA ASN A 180 4.94 11.63 -15.98
C ASN A 180 5.07 10.13 -16.33
N MET A 181 3.96 9.48 -16.72
CA MET A 181 3.95 8.06 -17.12
C MET A 181 4.46 7.80 -18.53
N ALA A 182 4.69 8.85 -19.34
CA ALA A 182 5.18 8.70 -20.69
C ALA A 182 6.58 8.04 -20.70
N SER A 183 6.84 7.26 -21.76
CA SER A 183 8.08 6.50 -21.90
C SER A 183 9.31 7.40 -21.74
N GLY A 184 10.14 7.10 -20.74
CA GLY A 184 11.38 7.82 -20.45
C GLY A 184 11.25 8.96 -19.44
N ASN A 185 10.04 9.31 -19.01
CA ASN A 185 9.81 10.39 -18.04
C ASN A 185 9.67 9.88 -16.60
N TYR A 186 9.27 8.62 -16.41
CA TYR A 186 9.14 8.03 -15.09
C TYR A 186 10.51 7.66 -14.50
N ILE A 187 10.84 8.27 -13.38
CA ILE A 187 12.04 8.01 -12.59
C ILE A 187 11.74 6.85 -11.66
N ARG A 188 12.61 5.84 -11.62
CA ARG A 188 12.47 4.70 -10.72
C ARG A 188 13.14 4.97 -9.37
N PRO A 189 12.63 4.40 -8.27
CA PRO A 189 13.19 4.61 -6.94
C PRO A 189 14.66 4.17 -6.83
N GLU A 190 15.10 3.17 -7.60
CA GLU A 190 16.50 2.71 -7.60
C GLU A 190 17.46 3.68 -8.31
N VAL A 191 16.93 4.60 -9.12
CA VAL A 191 17.73 5.62 -9.83
C VAL A 191 17.92 6.84 -8.93
N ASP A 192 16.82 7.39 -8.42
CA ASP A 192 16.82 8.52 -7.49
C ASP A 192 15.51 8.49 -6.69
N MET A 193 15.59 7.99 -5.46
CA MET A 193 14.43 7.88 -4.57
C MET A 193 13.77 9.23 -4.28
N ARG A 194 14.57 10.30 -4.15
CA ARG A 194 14.02 11.63 -3.84
C ARG A 194 13.29 12.17 -5.06
N ALA A 195 13.88 12.06 -6.24
CA ALA A 195 13.22 12.48 -7.47
C ALA A 195 11.97 11.63 -7.75
N TYR A 196 12.04 10.32 -7.50
CA TYR A 196 10.90 9.40 -7.56
C TYR A 196 9.72 9.90 -6.71
N ALA A 197 9.95 10.20 -5.42
CA ALA A 197 8.91 10.66 -4.51
C ALA A 197 8.35 12.06 -4.85
N MET A 198 9.08 12.87 -5.61
CA MET A 198 8.63 14.21 -6.05
C MET A 198 7.85 14.19 -7.37
N GLN A 199 7.75 13.04 -8.04
CA GLN A 199 7.00 12.90 -9.28
C GLN A 199 5.51 13.18 -9.04
N PRO A 200 4.81 13.91 -9.92
CA PRO A 200 3.40 14.25 -9.73
C PRO A 200 2.49 13.06 -9.43
N ILE A 201 2.73 11.91 -10.07
CA ILE A 201 1.92 10.70 -9.89
C ILE A 201 2.14 10.08 -8.49
N GLU A 202 3.39 9.97 -8.06
CA GLU A 202 3.76 9.39 -6.75
C GLU A 202 3.36 10.31 -5.61
N ARG A 203 3.58 11.62 -5.77
CA ARG A 203 3.22 12.62 -4.77
C ARG A 203 1.72 12.63 -4.50
N ASP A 204 0.91 12.53 -5.54
CA ASP A 204 -0.54 12.42 -5.41
C ASP A 204 -0.94 11.11 -4.71
N ALA A 205 -0.39 9.97 -5.13
CA ALA A 205 -0.69 8.66 -4.54
C ALA A 205 -0.31 8.58 -3.05
N VAL A 206 0.89 9.06 -2.69
CA VAL A 206 1.36 9.16 -1.30
C VAL A 206 0.48 10.11 -0.48
N THR A 207 0.13 11.28 -1.03
CA THR A 207 -0.71 12.24 -0.29
C THR A 207 -2.10 11.67 -0.02
N PHE A 208 -2.71 11.05 -1.02
CA PHE A 208 -4.02 10.42 -0.89
C PHE A 208 -4.00 9.31 0.17
N ALA A 209 -3.03 8.39 0.10
CA ALA A 209 -2.90 7.29 1.06
C ALA A 209 -2.65 7.80 2.49
N ALA A 210 -1.75 8.77 2.67
CA ALA A 210 -1.46 9.36 3.96
C ALA A 210 -2.69 10.02 4.61
N LEU A 211 -3.51 10.72 3.82
CA LEU A 211 -4.75 11.35 4.32
C LEU A 211 -5.82 10.33 4.70
N VAL A 212 -5.93 9.21 3.97
CA VAL A 212 -6.78 8.08 4.39
C VAL A 212 -6.30 7.56 5.75
N MET A 213 -5.01 7.26 5.87
CA MET A 213 -4.43 6.65 7.07
C MET A 213 -4.49 7.57 8.30
N LYS A 214 -4.39 8.89 8.14
CA LYS A 214 -4.51 9.85 9.25
C LYS A 214 -5.82 9.69 10.04
N GLY A 215 -6.94 9.48 9.37
CA GLY A 215 -8.23 9.29 10.05
C GLY A 215 -8.37 7.94 10.75
N VAL A 216 -7.43 7.01 10.56
CA VAL A 216 -7.38 5.70 11.22
C VAL A 216 -6.50 5.77 12.47
N ASP A 217 -5.41 6.54 12.43
CA ASP A 217 -4.49 6.71 13.55
C ASP A 217 -5.03 7.65 14.66
N GLU A 218 -6.08 8.44 14.36
CA GLU A 218 -6.71 9.41 15.28
C GLU A 218 -7.93 8.86 16.05
N GLN A 219 -8.28 7.58 15.88
CA GLN A 219 -9.40 6.90 16.57
C GLN A 219 -8.91 6.06 17.76
#